data_AF-A0A920VUI4-F1
#
_entry.id   AF-A0A920VUI4-F1
#
_cell.length_a   1.000
_cell.length_b   1.000
_cell.length_c   1.000
_cell.angle_alpha   90.00
_cell.angle_beta   90.00
_cell.angle_gamma   90.00
#
_symmetry.space_group_name_H-M   'P 1'
#
loop_
_entity.id
_entity.type
_entity.pdbx_description
1 polymer ?
#
loop_
_entity_poly.entity_id
_entity_poly.type
_entity_poly.pdbx_seq_one_letter_code
_entity_poly.pdbx_strand_id
1 'polypeptide(L)'
;MKLKKRELNKSKLWLWTLRYLLHKEAGREEDRLLLNYQLSIANQLFPKIKNSNSAAEKLMHRYFRSALNISEINTTTLQRLKENLVKPTKSKVALKDKNFKVKNNLIELKNLNAFKKNPSLMLEIFVRLCENPKITGIHSDTLMKLKKNRDLIDSSFRKKKKNNDLFMKLLRSKRLMVTQLEQMKQLGILGRYLPEFGRVTGQMQYDLFHIYTVDAHTLQVLRNMRRLLLGTSKDIYPFASELTQRLPKLEILYIAGLYHDIGKGRGRDHSGLGMKIVKRFCEKHRLTKKDTDLIEWLVKNHLKMSITSQKEDLSNPKTINNFTEIIGNEERLNYLYCLTVADISATNPNLWNSWNESLLNDLYFKTLNTINFKQESFKFSKNEAEKQFSSKTKSDQLKVRELWKNFYPSIFKVILLE
;
A
#
# COMPACT_ATOMS: atom_id res chain seq x y z
N MET A 1 -1.38 -23.15 26.49
CA MET A 1 0.08 -23.32 26.59
C MET A 1 0.61 -24.34 25.57
N LYS A 2 0.04 -25.57 25.49
CA LYS A 2 0.46 -26.63 24.55
C LYS A 2 0.51 -26.21 23.06
N LEU A 3 -0.53 -25.52 22.55
CA LEU A 3 -0.56 -25.07 21.14
C LEU A 3 0.55 -24.07 20.79
N LYS A 4 0.81 -23.08 21.67
CA LYS A 4 1.91 -22.12 21.51
C LYS A 4 3.28 -22.82 21.50
N LYS A 5 3.47 -23.81 22.39
CA LYS A 5 4.71 -24.60 22.45
C LYS A 5 4.94 -25.38 21.15
N ARG A 6 3.89 -26.00 20.60
CA ARG A 6 3.96 -26.73 19.32
C ARG A 6 4.35 -25.81 18.16
N GLU A 7 3.67 -24.68 18.03
CA GLU A 7 3.95 -23.68 16.98
C GLU A 7 5.38 -23.11 17.10
N LEU A 8 5.82 -22.81 18.32
CA LEU A 8 7.20 -22.38 18.58
C LEU A 8 8.22 -23.44 18.16
N ASN A 9 8.02 -24.68 18.58
CA ASN A 9 8.92 -25.78 18.25
C ASN A 9 8.99 -26.02 16.74
N LYS A 10 7.86 -25.94 16.04
CA LYS A 10 7.81 -26.08 14.57
C LYS A 10 8.59 -24.96 13.87
N SER A 11 8.39 -23.70 14.28
CA SER A 11 9.15 -22.57 13.73
C SER A 11 10.64 -22.66 14.04
N LYS A 12 10.98 -23.02 15.27
CA LYS A 12 12.36 -23.18 15.73
C LYS A 12 13.08 -24.28 14.95
N LEU A 13 12.45 -25.45 14.82
CA LEU A 13 13.00 -26.57 14.05
C LEU A 13 13.26 -26.18 12.60
N TRP A 14 12.35 -25.42 11.98
CA TRP A 14 12.54 -24.93 10.62
C TRP A 14 13.76 -24.01 10.50
N LEU A 15 13.91 -23.04 11.40
CA LEU A 15 15.08 -22.14 11.39
C LEU A 15 16.39 -22.89 11.67
N TRP A 16 16.37 -23.87 12.57
CA TRP A 16 17.53 -24.74 12.85
C TRP A 16 17.90 -25.60 11.64
N THR A 17 16.91 -26.15 10.93
CA THR A 17 17.15 -26.91 9.69
C THR A 17 17.81 -26.02 8.65
N LEU A 18 17.32 -24.78 8.47
CA LEU A 18 17.93 -23.82 7.55
C LEU A 18 19.36 -23.46 7.95
N ARG A 19 19.62 -23.23 9.24
CA ARG A 19 20.97 -22.93 9.75
C ARG A 19 21.95 -24.08 9.50
N TYR A 20 21.53 -25.31 9.79
CA TYR A 20 22.34 -26.50 9.50
C TYR A 20 22.68 -26.62 8.02
N LEU A 21 21.70 -26.47 7.13
CA LEU A 21 21.93 -26.52 5.69
C LEU A 21 22.82 -25.38 5.20
N LEU A 22 22.68 -24.18 5.79
CA LEU A 22 23.53 -23.03 5.48
C LEU A 22 24.99 -23.28 5.88
N HIS A 23 25.24 -23.83 7.07
CA HIS A 23 26.60 -24.19 7.51
C HIS A 23 27.21 -25.26 6.62
N LYS A 24 26.42 -26.27 6.24
CA LYS A 24 26.85 -27.32 5.32
C LYS A 24 27.20 -26.75 3.93
N GLU A 25 26.36 -25.87 3.40
CA GLU A 25 26.57 -25.25 2.08
C GLU A 25 27.75 -24.27 2.07
N ALA A 26 27.94 -23.50 3.15
CA ALA A 26 29.02 -22.54 3.27
C ALA A 26 30.38 -23.19 3.61
N GLY A 27 30.37 -24.44 4.10
CA GLY A 27 31.59 -25.13 4.58
C GLY A 27 32.19 -24.53 5.86
N ARG A 28 31.47 -23.61 6.52
CA ARG A 28 31.89 -22.91 7.73
C ARG A 28 30.66 -22.43 8.51
N GLU A 29 30.89 -21.86 9.68
CA GLU A 29 29.86 -21.09 10.37
C GLU A 29 29.42 -19.89 9.51
N GLU A 30 28.13 -19.85 9.18
CA GLU A 30 27.49 -18.73 8.49
C GLU A 30 26.04 -18.60 8.97
N ASP A 31 25.68 -17.41 9.45
CA ASP A 31 24.35 -17.15 10.01
C ASP A 31 23.53 -16.16 9.18
N ARG A 32 24.07 -15.75 8.02
CA ARG A 32 23.39 -14.90 7.04
C ARG A 32 22.99 -15.73 5.83
N LEU A 33 21.68 -15.87 5.63
CA LEU A 33 21.12 -16.54 4.45
C LEU A 33 21.17 -15.61 3.22
N LEU A 34 22.39 -15.39 2.71
CA LEU A 34 22.66 -14.58 1.52
C LEU A 34 22.05 -15.21 0.26
N LEU A 35 21.80 -14.37 -0.75
CA LEU A 35 21.09 -14.73 -1.97
C LEU A 35 21.71 -15.96 -2.68
N ASN A 36 23.04 -16.02 -2.76
CA ASN A 36 23.78 -17.12 -3.37
C ASN A 36 23.51 -18.48 -2.70
N TYR A 37 23.32 -18.53 -1.38
CA TYR A 37 23.03 -19.77 -0.66
C TYR A 37 21.58 -20.22 -0.80
N GLN A 38 20.66 -19.28 -1.02
CA GLN A 38 19.22 -19.56 -1.03
C GLN A 38 18.84 -20.56 -2.13
N LEU A 39 19.39 -20.43 -3.34
CA LEU A 39 19.07 -21.32 -4.46
C LEU A 39 19.50 -22.76 -4.19
N SER A 40 20.74 -22.97 -3.75
CA SER A 40 21.27 -24.31 -3.49
C SER A 40 20.47 -25.00 -2.39
N ILE A 41 20.29 -24.33 -1.25
CA ILE A 41 19.53 -24.88 -0.11
C ILE A 41 18.06 -25.13 -0.50
N ALA A 42 17.46 -24.24 -1.30
CA ALA A 42 16.08 -24.40 -1.75
C ALA A 42 15.90 -25.58 -2.71
N ASN A 43 16.84 -25.80 -3.63
CA ASN A 43 16.81 -26.95 -4.54
C ASN A 43 16.94 -28.27 -3.76
N GLN A 44 17.80 -28.31 -2.74
CA GLN A 44 17.92 -29.48 -1.84
C GLN A 44 16.63 -29.76 -1.06
N LEU A 45 15.96 -28.70 -0.55
CA LEU A 45 14.74 -28.83 0.23
C LEU A 45 13.48 -29.08 -0.61
N PHE A 46 13.48 -28.63 -1.87
CA PHE A 46 12.31 -28.69 -2.76
C PHE A 46 12.67 -29.23 -4.15
N PRO A 47 13.19 -30.47 -4.26
CA PRO A 47 13.66 -31.03 -5.53
C PRO A 47 12.55 -31.19 -6.59
N LYS A 48 11.27 -31.16 -6.16
CA LYS A 48 10.11 -31.21 -7.07
C LYS A 48 9.82 -29.89 -7.78
N ILE A 49 10.43 -28.77 -7.38
CA ILE A 49 10.20 -27.46 -7.99
C ILE A 49 11.25 -27.24 -9.08
N LYS A 50 10.82 -27.27 -10.35
CA LYS A 50 11.72 -27.14 -11.50
C LYS A 50 12.37 -25.76 -11.62
N ASN A 51 11.66 -24.70 -11.22
CA ASN A 51 12.20 -23.34 -11.25
C ASN A 51 12.91 -23.01 -9.92
N SER A 52 14.22 -22.83 -9.96
CA SER A 52 15.02 -22.56 -8.75
C SER A 52 14.64 -21.27 -8.04
N ASN A 53 14.24 -20.21 -8.75
CA ASN A 53 13.75 -18.97 -8.11
C ASN A 53 12.47 -19.25 -7.32
N SER A 54 11.53 -20.01 -7.89
CA SER A 54 10.32 -20.43 -7.16
C SER A 54 10.63 -21.31 -5.95
N ALA A 55 11.69 -22.13 -6.01
CA ALA A 55 12.15 -22.90 -4.86
C ALA A 55 12.69 -21.97 -3.76
N ALA A 56 13.53 -20.98 -4.12
CA ALA A 56 14.07 -19.98 -3.19
C ALA A 56 12.96 -19.13 -2.56
N GLU A 57 11.98 -18.67 -3.35
CA GLU A 57 10.80 -17.96 -2.85
C GLU A 57 10.02 -18.81 -1.84
N LYS A 58 9.84 -20.13 -2.10
CA LYS A 58 9.18 -21.04 -1.15
C LYS A 58 9.99 -21.23 0.13
N LEU A 59 11.31 -21.33 0.04
CA LEU A 59 12.21 -21.39 1.20
C LEU A 59 12.02 -20.14 2.06
N MET A 60 12.16 -18.97 1.44
CA MET A 60 12.07 -17.68 2.12
C MET A 60 10.68 -17.43 2.68
N HIS A 61 9.63 -17.87 1.99
CA HIS A 61 8.27 -17.79 2.49
C HIS A 61 8.08 -18.60 3.79
N ARG A 62 8.64 -19.80 3.88
CA ARG A 62 8.62 -20.56 5.15
C ARG A 62 9.47 -19.89 6.23
N TYR A 63 10.65 -19.37 5.88
CA TYR A 63 11.51 -18.63 6.81
C TYR A 63 10.79 -17.44 7.45
N PHE A 64 10.24 -16.53 6.64
CA PHE A 64 9.58 -15.32 7.14
C PHE A 64 8.34 -15.64 7.99
N ARG A 65 7.57 -16.68 7.64
CA ARG A 65 6.44 -17.13 8.47
C ARG A 65 6.90 -17.71 9.81
N SER A 66 8.00 -18.46 9.82
CA SER A 66 8.57 -18.97 11.06
C SER A 66 9.09 -17.85 11.95
N ALA A 67 9.80 -16.87 11.38
CA ALA A 67 10.29 -15.68 12.07
C ALA A 67 9.13 -14.83 12.63
N LEU A 68 8.07 -14.61 11.84
CA LEU A 68 6.87 -13.89 12.26
C LEU A 68 6.20 -14.56 13.46
N ASN A 69 6.05 -15.89 13.44
CA ASN A 69 5.45 -16.64 14.55
C ASN A 69 6.30 -16.54 15.83
N ILE A 70 7.63 -16.64 15.72
CA ILE A 70 8.53 -16.47 16.87
C ILE A 70 8.44 -15.05 17.43
N SER A 71 8.50 -14.04 16.56
CA SER A 71 8.35 -12.63 16.93
C SER A 71 7.02 -12.39 17.64
N GLU A 72 5.92 -12.92 17.09
CA GLU A 72 4.58 -12.85 17.67
C GLU A 72 4.53 -13.45 19.10
N ILE A 73 5.17 -14.61 19.32
CA ILE A 73 5.23 -15.27 20.65
C ILE A 73 6.10 -14.46 21.61
N ASN A 74 7.24 -13.96 21.14
CA ASN A 74 8.17 -13.18 21.96
C ASN A 74 7.53 -11.87 22.43
N THR A 75 6.91 -11.09 21.52
CA THR A 75 6.25 -9.83 21.85
C THR A 75 5.19 -10.00 22.93
N THR A 76 4.34 -11.02 22.84
CA THR A 76 3.30 -11.25 23.88
C THR A 76 3.88 -11.72 25.21
N THR A 77 4.94 -12.51 25.19
CA THR A 77 5.60 -12.97 26.43
C THR A 77 6.28 -11.80 27.13
N LEU A 78 7.08 -11.01 26.40
CA LEU A 78 7.73 -9.82 26.94
C LEU A 78 6.73 -8.81 27.46
N GLN A 79 5.61 -8.61 26.76
CA GLN A 79 4.57 -7.73 27.23
C GLN A 79 3.95 -8.20 28.55
N ARG A 80 3.63 -9.49 28.67
CA ARG A 80 3.09 -10.05 29.92
C ARG A 80 4.09 -9.92 31.08
N LEU A 81 5.39 -10.10 30.81
CA LEU A 81 6.43 -9.88 31.82
C LEU A 81 6.50 -8.41 32.24
N LYS A 82 6.51 -7.47 31.28
CA LYS A 82 6.47 -6.02 31.57
C LYS A 82 5.26 -5.65 32.41
N GLU A 83 4.08 -6.17 32.10
CA GLU A 83 2.84 -5.91 32.85
C GLU A 83 2.88 -6.45 34.28
N ASN A 84 3.61 -7.55 34.54
CA ASN A 84 3.75 -8.14 35.87
C ASN A 84 4.86 -7.51 36.71
N LEU A 85 5.94 -7.02 36.06
CA LEU A 85 7.12 -6.47 36.74
C LEU A 85 6.98 -4.97 37.07
N VAL A 86 6.20 -4.22 36.29
CA VAL A 86 6.02 -2.78 36.49
C VAL A 86 4.94 -2.53 37.54
N LYS A 87 5.27 -1.75 38.57
CA LYS A 87 4.28 -1.32 39.58
C LYS A 87 3.07 -0.67 38.89
N PRO A 88 1.83 -1.07 39.23
CA PRO A 88 0.65 -0.53 38.60
C PRO A 88 0.58 0.99 38.81
N THR A 89 0.48 1.73 37.71
CA THR A 89 0.26 3.17 37.74
C THR A 89 -1.23 3.43 37.58
N LYS A 90 -1.80 4.39 38.32
CA LYS A 90 -3.18 4.80 38.10
C LYS A 90 -3.34 5.21 36.64
N SER A 91 -4.27 4.58 35.93
CA SER A 91 -4.51 4.89 34.52
C SER A 91 -5.01 6.32 34.42
N LYS A 92 -4.36 7.16 33.61
CA LYS A 92 -4.73 8.57 33.44
C LYS A 92 -6.01 8.77 32.60
N VAL A 93 -6.77 7.69 32.37
CA VAL A 93 -7.86 7.61 31.40
C VAL A 93 -8.97 6.69 31.88
N ALA A 94 -10.19 7.21 31.95
CA ALA A 94 -11.40 6.42 31.95
C ALA A 94 -11.91 6.29 30.50
N LEU A 95 -11.98 5.07 29.98
CA LEU A 95 -12.65 4.79 28.71
C LEU A 95 -14.14 4.54 29.00
N LYS A 96 -15.02 5.45 28.55
CA LYS A 96 -16.48 5.22 28.56
C LYS A 96 -16.85 4.28 27.42
N ASP A 97 -16.55 2.99 27.57
CA ASP A 97 -16.84 1.95 26.59
C ASP A 97 -17.53 0.75 27.25
N LYS A 98 -18.47 0.10 26.54
CA LYS A 98 -19.24 -1.05 27.05
C LYS A 98 -18.40 -2.33 27.13
N ASN A 99 -17.43 -2.49 26.22
CA ASN A 99 -16.68 -3.73 26.00
C ASN A 99 -15.22 -3.63 26.47
N PHE A 100 -14.65 -2.43 26.47
CA PHE A 100 -13.25 -2.18 26.80
C PHE A 100 -13.08 -1.32 28.06
N LYS A 101 -11.98 -1.54 28.76
CA LYS A 101 -11.47 -0.71 29.86
C LYS A 101 -9.99 -0.41 29.62
N VAL A 102 -9.41 0.52 30.37
CA VAL A 102 -7.99 0.85 30.29
C VAL A 102 -7.31 0.48 31.59
N LYS A 103 -6.17 -0.22 31.49
CA LYS A 103 -5.31 -0.59 32.61
C LYS A 103 -3.85 -0.30 32.23
N ASN A 104 -3.16 0.52 33.01
CA ASN A 104 -1.79 0.98 32.73
C ASN A 104 -1.63 1.56 31.30
N ASN A 105 -2.61 2.36 30.85
CA ASN A 105 -2.69 2.90 29.48
C ASN A 105 -2.85 1.85 28.36
N LEU A 106 -3.10 0.58 28.70
CA LEU A 106 -3.38 -0.49 27.74
C LEU A 106 -4.89 -0.76 27.68
N ILE A 107 -5.42 -0.95 26.47
CA ILE A 107 -6.81 -1.35 26.28
C ILE A 107 -7.01 -2.83 26.62
N GLU A 108 -8.00 -3.12 27.44
CA GLU A 108 -8.32 -4.46 27.93
C GLU A 108 -9.81 -4.75 27.75
N LEU A 109 -10.16 -5.98 27.39
CA LEU A 109 -11.55 -6.45 27.44
C LEU A 109 -12.08 -6.44 28.87
N LYS A 110 -13.28 -5.89 29.07
CA LYS A 110 -14.02 -6.03 30.33
C LYS A 110 -14.41 -7.49 30.58
N ASN A 111 -14.81 -8.20 29.52
CA ASN A 111 -15.14 -9.63 29.55
C ASN A 111 -14.26 -10.39 28.56
N LEU A 112 -13.42 -11.30 29.05
CA LEU A 112 -12.47 -12.07 28.23
C LEU A 112 -13.14 -13.02 27.21
N ASN A 113 -14.45 -13.25 27.30
CA ASN A 113 -15.23 -14.02 26.34
C ASN A 113 -15.97 -13.14 25.31
N ALA A 114 -15.81 -11.81 25.37
CA ALA A 114 -16.54 -10.87 24.52
C ALA A 114 -16.28 -11.09 23.02
N PHE A 115 -15.07 -11.50 22.61
CA PHE A 115 -14.80 -11.81 21.19
C PHE A 115 -15.62 -12.98 20.65
N LYS A 116 -15.98 -13.97 21.48
CA LYS A 116 -16.84 -15.07 21.04
C LYS A 116 -18.28 -14.61 20.84
N LYS A 117 -18.78 -13.77 21.76
CA LYS A 117 -20.14 -13.22 21.71
C LYS A 117 -20.31 -12.19 20.59
N ASN A 118 -19.31 -11.33 20.41
CA ASN A 118 -19.29 -10.28 19.39
C ASN A 118 -17.90 -10.24 18.73
N PRO A 119 -17.68 -11.03 17.67
CA PRO A 119 -16.41 -11.06 16.95
C PRO A 119 -15.97 -9.69 16.41
N SER A 120 -16.90 -8.78 16.07
CA SER A 120 -16.58 -7.45 15.52
C SER A 120 -15.66 -6.63 16.42
N LEU A 121 -15.63 -6.93 17.72
CA LEU A 121 -14.72 -6.31 18.68
C LEU A 121 -13.23 -6.51 18.30
N MET A 122 -12.91 -7.57 17.54
CA MET A 122 -11.55 -7.82 17.06
C MET A 122 -11.07 -6.78 16.04
N LEU A 123 -11.96 -6.10 15.31
CA LEU A 123 -11.60 -4.93 14.49
C LEU A 123 -11.78 -3.64 15.28
N GLU A 124 -12.83 -3.56 16.11
CA GLU A 124 -13.14 -2.36 16.89
C GLU A 124 -11.99 -1.93 17.81
N ILE A 125 -11.27 -2.88 18.41
CA ILE A 125 -10.13 -2.58 19.29
C ILE A 125 -9.06 -1.72 18.60
N PHE A 126 -8.78 -1.99 17.32
CA PHE A 126 -7.80 -1.23 16.54
C PHE A 126 -8.30 0.18 16.22
N VAL A 127 -9.60 0.33 15.96
CA VAL A 127 -10.23 1.66 15.82
C VAL A 127 -10.12 2.45 17.12
N ARG A 128 -10.39 1.83 18.28
CA ARG A 128 -10.26 2.49 19.59
C ARG A 128 -8.84 2.96 19.87
N LEU A 129 -7.84 2.18 19.46
CA LEU A 129 -6.43 2.55 19.57
C LEU A 129 -6.09 3.78 18.72
N CYS A 130 -6.71 3.95 17.56
CA CYS A 130 -6.57 5.16 16.74
C CYS A 130 -7.25 6.37 17.37
N GLU A 131 -8.45 6.20 17.96
CA GLU A 131 -9.26 7.27 18.53
C GLU A 131 -8.68 7.89 19.80
N ASN A 132 -7.98 7.12 20.64
CA ASN A 132 -7.51 7.60 21.94
C ASN A 132 -5.98 7.72 22.03
N PRO A 133 -5.42 8.94 22.04
CA PRO A 133 -3.96 9.17 22.07
C PRO A 133 -3.28 8.68 23.34
N LYS A 134 -4.03 8.53 24.43
CA LYS A 134 -3.50 8.10 25.73
C LYS A 134 -3.42 6.59 25.87
N ILE A 135 -4.03 5.82 24.96
CA ILE A 135 -3.92 4.36 24.92
C ILE A 135 -2.68 3.99 24.09
N THR A 136 -1.75 3.29 24.72
CA THR A 136 -0.43 2.98 24.13
C THR A 136 -0.34 1.59 23.51
N GLY A 137 -1.30 0.70 23.81
CA GLY A 137 -1.32 -0.66 23.27
C GLY A 137 -2.48 -1.50 23.82
N ILE A 138 -2.45 -2.80 23.54
CA ILE A 138 -3.47 -3.78 23.95
C ILE A 138 -2.92 -4.62 25.09
N HIS A 139 -3.61 -4.76 26.22
CA HIS A 139 -3.18 -5.58 27.36
C HIS A 139 -2.95 -7.05 26.98
N SER A 140 -1.95 -7.72 27.60
CA SER A 140 -1.50 -9.06 27.19
C SER A 140 -2.61 -10.13 27.25
N ASP A 141 -3.52 -10.07 28.21
CA ASP A 141 -4.68 -10.97 28.29
C ASP A 141 -5.61 -10.80 27.08
N THR A 142 -5.84 -9.56 26.66
CA THR A 142 -6.67 -9.26 25.49
C THR A 142 -5.97 -9.70 24.21
N LEU A 143 -4.66 -9.47 24.08
CA LEU A 143 -3.85 -10.00 22.97
C LEU A 143 -3.95 -11.52 22.89
N MET A 144 -3.84 -12.22 24.02
CA MET A 144 -3.93 -13.67 24.05
C MET A 144 -5.33 -14.16 23.63
N LYS A 145 -6.40 -13.47 24.03
CA LYS A 145 -7.77 -13.80 23.62
C LYS A 145 -8.00 -13.50 22.14
N LEU A 146 -7.47 -12.39 21.63
CA LEU A 146 -7.55 -12.04 20.22
C LEU A 146 -6.85 -13.10 19.36
N LYS A 147 -5.64 -13.53 19.75
CA LYS A 147 -4.93 -14.63 19.09
C LYS A 147 -5.68 -15.96 19.14
N LYS A 148 -6.25 -16.31 20.30
CA LYS A 148 -7.00 -17.57 20.47
C LYS A 148 -8.27 -17.61 19.61
N ASN A 149 -8.90 -16.47 19.38
CA ASN A 149 -10.20 -16.40 18.70
C ASN A 149 -10.11 -15.84 17.27
N ARG A 150 -8.91 -15.61 16.71
CA ARG A 150 -8.74 -15.07 15.35
C ARG A 150 -9.37 -15.93 14.25
N ASP A 151 -9.58 -17.23 14.51
CA ASP A 151 -10.31 -18.13 13.61
C ASP A 151 -11.78 -17.74 13.40
N LEU A 152 -12.37 -16.96 14.30
CA LEU A 152 -13.71 -16.40 14.12
C LEU A 152 -13.78 -15.36 12.98
N ILE A 153 -12.64 -14.95 12.41
CA ILE A 153 -12.58 -14.10 11.21
C ILE A 153 -12.67 -14.99 9.97
N ASP A 154 -13.87 -15.48 9.72
CA ASP A 154 -14.22 -16.36 8.62
C ASP A 154 -14.96 -15.60 7.49
N SER A 155 -15.57 -16.33 6.56
CA SER A 155 -16.33 -15.74 5.45
C SER A 155 -17.57 -14.99 5.94
N SER A 156 -18.25 -15.50 6.98
CA SER A 156 -19.42 -14.86 7.59
C SER A 156 -19.04 -13.54 8.25
N PHE A 157 -17.91 -13.50 8.98
CA PHE A 157 -17.35 -12.29 9.57
C PHE A 157 -17.10 -11.23 8.51
N ARG A 158 -16.46 -11.64 7.42
CA ARG A 158 -16.10 -10.76 6.31
C ARG A 158 -17.31 -10.20 5.55
N LYS A 159 -18.49 -10.85 5.59
CA LYS A 159 -19.71 -10.35 4.93
C LYS A 159 -20.46 -9.30 5.76
N LYS A 160 -20.22 -9.22 7.08
CA LYS A 160 -20.97 -8.31 7.97
C LYS A 160 -20.66 -6.85 7.66
N LYS A 161 -21.71 -6.06 7.36
CA LYS A 161 -21.64 -4.60 7.14
C LYS A 161 -20.82 -3.88 8.21
N LYS A 162 -21.09 -4.19 9.49
CA LYS A 162 -20.38 -3.64 10.66
C LYS A 162 -18.86 -3.81 10.58
N ASN A 163 -18.37 -4.97 10.14
CA ASN A 163 -16.93 -5.23 10.07
C ASN A 163 -16.27 -4.44 8.93
N ASN A 164 -16.95 -4.34 7.80
CA ASN A 164 -16.49 -3.53 6.67
C ASN A 164 -16.44 -2.04 7.06
N ASP A 165 -17.45 -1.56 7.78
CA ASP A 165 -17.49 -0.17 8.29
C ASP A 165 -16.36 0.09 9.29
N LEU A 166 -16.08 -0.86 10.20
CA LEU A 166 -14.95 -0.76 11.15
C LEU A 166 -13.59 -0.70 10.43
N PHE A 167 -13.40 -1.51 9.39
CA PHE A 167 -12.15 -1.48 8.62
C PHE A 167 -11.99 -0.18 7.84
N MET A 168 -13.06 0.32 7.20
CA MET A 168 -13.02 1.63 6.53
C MET A 168 -12.77 2.77 7.52
N LYS A 169 -13.33 2.69 8.73
CA LYS A 169 -13.06 3.64 9.81
C LYS A 169 -11.60 3.59 10.27
N LEU A 170 -10.99 2.40 10.31
CA LEU A 170 -9.57 2.25 10.58
C LEU A 170 -8.72 2.93 9.50
N LEU A 171 -9.00 2.69 8.20
CA LEU A 171 -8.25 3.31 7.10
C LEU A 171 -8.37 4.84 7.09
N ARG A 172 -9.52 5.38 7.49
CA ARG A 172 -9.75 6.83 7.62
C ARG A 172 -9.21 7.44 8.91
N SER A 173 -8.56 6.65 9.77
CA SER A 173 -8.08 7.14 11.05
C SER A 173 -6.93 8.13 10.87
N LYS A 174 -7.05 9.28 11.54
CA LYS A 174 -6.04 10.36 11.49
C LYS A 174 -4.72 9.99 12.15
N ARG A 175 -4.68 8.98 13.02
CA ARG A 175 -3.51 8.58 13.80
C ARG A 175 -3.37 7.07 13.84
N LEU A 176 -2.12 6.58 13.92
CA LEU A 176 -1.76 5.17 14.11
C LEU A 176 -2.31 4.18 13.06
N MET A 177 -2.93 4.62 11.96
CA MET A 177 -3.56 3.72 10.98
C MET A 177 -2.61 2.59 10.53
N VAL A 178 -1.42 2.94 10.02
CA VAL A 178 -0.42 1.95 9.55
C VAL A 178 0.09 1.10 10.71
N THR A 179 0.35 1.70 11.87
CA THR A 179 0.76 0.98 13.09
C THR A 179 -0.27 -0.09 13.48
N GLN A 180 -1.57 0.21 13.36
CA GLN A 180 -2.61 -0.77 13.65
C GLN A 180 -2.71 -1.84 12.57
N LEU A 181 -2.51 -1.52 11.29
CA LEU A 181 -2.40 -2.54 10.23
C LEU A 181 -1.21 -3.48 10.45
N GLU A 182 -0.06 -2.96 10.89
CA GLU A 182 1.11 -3.76 11.28
C GLU A 182 0.83 -4.67 12.46
N GLN A 183 0.17 -4.16 13.52
CA GLN A 183 -0.25 -4.99 14.64
C GLN A 183 -1.25 -6.05 14.20
N MET A 184 -2.23 -5.71 13.35
CA MET A 184 -3.16 -6.67 12.78
C MET A 184 -2.45 -7.74 11.96
N LYS A 185 -1.42 -7.38 11.16
CA LYS A 185 -0.57 -8.35 10.45
C LYS A 185 0.12 -9.27 11.46
N GLN A 186 0.81 -8.71 12.45
CA GLN A 186 1.59 -9.48 13.43
C GLN A 186 0.71 -10.46 14.22
N LEU A 187 -0.54 -10.10 14.48
CA LEU A 187 -1.52 -10.94 15.18
C LEU A 187 -2.23 -11.94 14.25
N GLY A 188 -1.97 -11.89 12.95
CA GLY A 188 -2.64 -12.69 11.92
C GLY A 188 -4.10 -12.29 11.68
N ILE A 189 -4.53 -11.12 12.15
CA ILE A 189 -5.87 -10.56 11.95
C ILE A 189 -6.00 -10.00 10.54
N LEU A 190 -5.01 -9.24 10.06
CA LEU A 190 -5.08 -8.58 8.75
C LEU A 190 -5.21 -9.61 7.63
N GLY A 191 -4.36 -10.64 7.63
CA GLY A 191 -4.42 -11.70 6.62
C GLY A 191 -5.65 -12.60 6.71
N ARG A 192 -6.38 -12.63 7.83
CA ARG A 192 -7.68 -13.32 7.93
C ARG A 192 -8.83 -12.45 7.47
N TYR A 193 -8.74 -11.14 7.72
CA TYR A 193 -9.73 -10.19 7.27
C TYR A 193 -9.63 -9.94 5.74
N LEU A 194 -8.40 -9.87 5.24
CA LEU A 194 -8.02 -9.75 3.83
C LEU A 194 -7.24 -11.01 3.40
N PRO A 195 -7.92 -12.10 2.98
CA PRO A 195 -7.28 -13.35 2.63
C PRO A 195 -6.18 -13.22 1.56
N GLU A 196 -6.37 -12.33 0.59
CA GLU A 196 -5.39 -11.93 -0.41
C GLU A 196 -4.09 -11.40 0.20
N PHE A 197 -4.16 -10.51 1.20
CA PHE A 197 -2.98 -10.05 1.93
C PHE A 197 -2.34 -11.20 2.71
N GLY A 198 -3.17 -12.06 3.32
CA GLY A 198 -2.69 -13.25 4.04
C GLY A 198 -1.91 -14.25 3.18
N ARG A 199 -2.18 -14.30 1.86
CA ARG A 199 -1.48 -15.16 0.91
C ARG A 199 -0.10 -14.63 0.55
N VAL A 200 0.03 -13.31 0.38
CA VAL A 200 1.32 -12.65 0.07
C VAL A 200 2.15 -12.36 1.33
N THR A 201 1.62 -12.65 2.53
CA THR A 201 2.33 -12.45 3.79
C THR A 201 3.54 -13.36 3.90
N GLY A 202 4.73 -12.76 3.97
CA GLY A 202 6.01 -13.46 3.98
C GLY A 202 6.50 -13.85 2.59
N GLN A 203 5.82 -13.44 1.52
CA GLN A 203 6.24 -13.72 0.15
C GLN A 203 7.36 -12.77 -0.24
N MET A 204 8.53 -13.32 -0.55
CA MET A 204 9.65 -12.57 -1.14
C MET A 204 9.59 -12.69 -2.66
N GLN A 205 10.14 -11.70 -3.37
CA GLN A 205 10.51 -11.87 -4.77
C GLN A 205 12.00 -12.13 -4.83
N TYR A 206 12.41 -13.19 -5.54
CA TYR A 206 13.82 -13.51 -5.67
C TYR A 206 14.47 -12.64 -6.74
N ASP A 207 14.86 -11.42 -6.35
CA ASP A 207 15.67 -10.50 -7.15
C ASP A 207 16.52 -9.57 -6.26
N LEU A 208 17.42 -8.81 -6.87
CA LEU A 208 18.38 -7.94 -6.19
C LEU A 208 17.78 -6.61 -5.69
N PHE A 209 16.53 -6.30 -6.06
CA PHE A 209 15.92 -5.00 -5.81
C PHE A 209 14.89 -5.04 -4.67
N HIS A 210 14.31 -6.20 -4.37
CA HIS A 210 13.32 -6.37 -3.31
C HIS A 210 13.95 -6.86 -2.00
N ILE A 211 14.25 -5.91 -1.12
CA ILE A 211 14.74 -6.19 0.25
C ILE A 211 13.60 -6.69 1.16
N TYR A 212 12.36 -6.29 0.86
CA TYR A 212 11.18 -6.59 1.68
C TYR A 212 10.31 -7.71 1.08
N THR A 213 9.64 -8.46 1.95
CA THR A 213 8.50 -9.28 1.53
C THR A 213 7.36 -8.38 1.06
N VAL A 214 6.49 -8.87 0.17
CA VAL A 214 5.38 -8.12 -0.44
C VAL A 214 4.52 -7.43 0.63
N ASP A 215 4.22 -8.10 1.74
CA ASP A 215 3.44 -7.53 2.85
C ASP A 215 4.19 -6.44 3.63
N ALA A 216 5.51 -6.59 3.81
CA ALA A 216 6.34 -5.59 4.48
C ALA A 216 6.50 -4.34 3.59
N HIS A 217 6.78 -4.55 2.30
CA HIS A 217 6.79 -3.50 1.27
C HIS A 217 5.48 -2.72 1.27
N THR A 218 4.35 -3.43 1.15
CA THR A 218 3.01 -2.81 1.13
C THR A 218 2.75 -1.92 2.35
N LEU A 219 3.12 -2.38 3.57
CA LEU A 219 2.95 -1.56 4.77
C LEU A 219 3.92 -0.37 4.81
N GLN A 220 5.12 -0.51 4.23
CA GLN A 220 6.07 0.59 4.07
C GLN A 220 5.58 1.64 3.07
N VAL A 221 4.95 1.25 1.97
CA VAL A 221 4.26 2.16 1.03
C VAL A 221 3.21 2.99 1.78
N LEU A 222 2.35 2.34 2.57
CA LEU A 222 1.35 3.06 3.38
C LEU A 222 1.99 3.98 4.41
N ARG A 223 3.13 3.59 5.01
CA ARG A 223 3.89 4.46 5.92
C ARG A 223 4.42 5.70 5.21
N ASN A 224 4.92 5.57 3.99
CA ASN A 224 5.38 6.69 3.18
C ASN A 224 4.21 7.62 2.82
N MET A 225 3.06 7.09 2.39
CA MET A 225 1.85 7.90 2.16
C MET A 225 1.43 8.68 3.41
N ARG A 226 1.56 8.07 4.60
CA ARG A 226 1.31 8.76 5.88
C ARG A 226 2.32 9.86 6.17
N ARG A 227 3.60 9.68 5.83
CA ARG A 227 4.64 10.70 5.99
C ARG A 227 4.40 11.89 5.05
N LEU A 228 4.01 11.63 3.81
CA LEU A 228 3.60 12.65 2.84
C LEU A 228 2.43 13.48 3.39
N LEU A 229 1.38 12.83 3.87
CA LEU A 229 0.21 13.50 4.45
C LEU A 229 0.56 14.34 5.69
N LEU A 230 1.39 13.80 6.60
CA LEU A 230 1.76 14.47 7.84
C LEU A 230 2.83 15.55 7.64
N GLY A 231 3.38 15.69 6.42
CA GLY A 231 4.46 16.63 6.11
C GLY A 231 5.81 16.27 6.74
N THR A 232 5.94 15.13 7.42
CA THR A 232 7.19 14.70 8.07
C THR A 232 8.30 14.32 7.08
N SER A 233 7.97 14.28 5.80
CA SER A 233 8.91 14.02 4.71
C SER A 233 8.87 15.12 3.65
N LYS A 234 8.43 16.33 4.01
CA LYS A 234 8.31 17.46 3.10
C LYS A 234 9.68 17.90 2.56
N ASP A 235 10.73 17.79 3.35
CA ASP A 235 12.10 18.16 2.92
C ASP A 235 12.66 17.21 1.86
N ILE A 236 12.15 15.97 1.82
CA ILE A 236 12.59 14.94 0.87
C ILE A 236 11.64 14.85 -0.33
N TYR A 237 10.35 15.09 -0.12
CA TYR A 237 9.29 14.98 -1.13
C TYR A 237 8.34 16.18 -1.07
N PRO A 238 8.80 17.40 -1.38
CA PRO A 238 8.02 18.62 -1.18
C PRO A 238 6.73 18.59 -2.00
N PHE A 239 6.85 18.31 -3.30
CA PHE A 239 5.71 18.31 -4.21
C PHE A 239 4.71 17.18 -3.91
N ALA A 240 5.19 15.96 -3.66
CA ALA A 240 4.32 14.84 -3.31
C ALA A 240 3.57 15.06 -1.99
N SER A 241 4.21 15.72 -1.01
CA SER A 241 3.59 16.04 0.28
C SER A 241 2.49 17.08 0.13
N GLU A 242 2.72 18.12 -0.69
CA GLU A 242 1.70 19.13 -1.03
C GLU A 242 0.52 18.49 -1.77
N LEU A 243 0.80 17.69 -2.80
CA LEU A 243 -0.22 17.05 -3.61
C LEU A 243 -1.08 16.07 -2.81
N THR A 244 -0.46 15.31 -1.90
CA THR A 244 -1.18 14.36 -1.03
C THR A 244 -2.21 15.07 -0.15
N GLN A 245 -1.93 16.29 0.32
CA GLN A 245 -2.87 17.08 1.13
C GLN A 245 -4.08 17.58 0.34
N ARG A 246 -3.95 17.70 -0.99
CA ARG A 246 -5.03 18.14 -1.89
C ARG A 246 -5.91 16.99 -2.40
N LEU A 247 -5.54 15.73 -2.14
CA LEU A 247 -6.31 14.58 -2.61
C LEU A 247 -7.72 14.56 -1.97
N PRO A 248 -8.80 14.42 -2.76
CA PRO A 248 -10.17 14.47 -2.23
C PRO A 248 -10.49 13.42 -1.17
N LYS A 249 -9.94 12.20 -1.32
CA LYS A 249 -10.22 11.03 -0.46
C LYS A 249 -8.96 10.19 -0.27
N LEU A 250 -8.27 10.37 0.84
CA LEU A 250 -7.04 9.65 1.16
C LEU A 250 -7.22 8.13 1.26
N GLU A 251 -8.41 7.63 1.61
CA GLU A 251 -8.65 6.19 1.63
C GLU A 251 -8.49 5.53 0.24
N ILE A 252 -8.71 6.26 -0.86
CA ILE A 252 -8.48 5.77 -2.22
C ILE A 252 -7.00 5.45 -2.40
N LEU A 253 -6.13 6.39 -2.00
CA LEU A 253 -4.68 6.23 -2.06
C LEU A 253 -4.22 5.06 -1.18
N TYR A 254 -4.74 4.94 0.05
CA TYR A 254 -4.38 3.84 0.94
C TYR A 254 -4.87 2.47 0.44
N ILE A 255 -6.05 2.39 -0.17
CA ILE A 255 -6.54 1.13 -0.74
C ILE A 255 -5.71 0.77 -1.97
N ALA A 256 -5.43 1.72 -2.86
CA ALA A 256 -4.55 1.48 -4.00
C ALA A 256 -3.17 0.98 -3.54
N GLY A 257 -2.56 1.64 -2.54
CA GLY A 257 -1.30 1.20 -1.93
C GLY A 257 -1.37 -0.18 -1.28
N LEU A 258 -2.47 -0.52 -0.60
CA LEU A 258 -2.65 -1.84 0.01
C LEU A 258 -2.78 -2.98 -1.03
N TYR A 259 -3.21 -2.66 -2.25
CA TYR A 259 -3.51 -3.65 -3.29
C TYR A 259 -2.60 -3.60 -4.53
N HIS A 260 -1.71 -2.61 -4.67
CA HIS A 260 -0.90 -2.40 -5.88
C HIS A 260 -0.16 -3.67 -6.33
N ASP A 261 0.43 -4.38 -5.37
CA ASP A 261 1.25 -5.57 -5.59
C ASP A 261 0.59 -6.90 -5.18
N ILE A 262 -0.71 -6.88 -4.84
CA ILE A 262 -1.41 -8.04 -4.26
C ILE A 262 -1.48 -9.25 -5.21
N GLY A 263 -1.29 -9.02 -6.52
CA GLY A 263 -1.28 -10.04 -7.56
C GLY A 263 0.06 -10.79 -7.69
N LYS A 264 1.13 -10.35 -7.02
CA LYS A 264 2.47 -10.95 -7.14
C LYS A 264 2.45 -12.44 -6.76
N GLY A 265 3.19 -13.26 -7.52
CA GLY A 265 3.27 -14.72 -7.34
C GLY A 265 2.11 -15.52 -7.94
N ARG A 266 1.27 -14.90 -8.78
CA ARG A 266 0.13 -15.58 -9.45
C ARG A 266 0.20 -15.55 -10.99
N GLY A 267 1.40 -15.38 -11.55
CA GLY A 267 1.65 -15.36 -13.00
C GLY A 267 2.19 -14.01 -13.49
N ARG A 268 2.21 -13.83 -14.83
CA ARG A 268 2.85 -12.66 -15.46
C ARG A 268 2.03 -11.37 -15.33
N ASP A 269 0.70 -11.44 -15.38
CA ASP A 269 -0.19 -10.26 -15.26
C ASP A 269 -0.70 -10.06 -13.82
N HIS A 270 0.19 -9.56 -12.96
CA HIS A 270 -0.16 -9.28 -11.56
C HIS A 270 -1.07 -8.06 -11.42
N SER A 271 -0.90 -7.03 -12.26
CA SER A 271 -1.70 -5.81 -12.22
C SER A 271 -3.15 -6.05 -12.61
N GLY A 272 -3.40 -6.82 -13.68
CA GLY A 272 -4.75 -7.22 -14.09
C GLY A 272 -5.44 -8.11 -13.05
N LEU A 273 -4.70 -8.98 -12.38
CA LEU A 273 -5.22 -9.75 -11.26
C LEU A 273 -5.51 -8.87 -10.04
N GLY A 274 -4.62 -7.94 -9.71
CA GLY A 274 -4.77 -6.96 -8.63
C GLY A 274 -6.04 -6.14 -8.79
N MET A 275 -6.31 -5.67 -10.02
CA MET A 275 -7.55 -4.96 -10.38
C MET A 275 -8.81 -5.78 -10.02
N LYS A 276 -8.88 -7.06 -10.42
CA LYS A 276 -10.02 -7.94 -10.09
C LYS A 276 -10.18 -8.17 -8.58
N ILE A 277 -9.07 -8.23 -7.86
CA ILE A 277 -9.07 -8.44 -6.40
C ILE A 277 -9.57 -7.17 -5.70
N VAL A 278 -9.04 -6.00 -6.06
CA VAL A 278 -9.41 -4.74 -5.41
C VAL A 278 -10.86 -4.35 -5.72
N LYS A 279 -11.35 -4.64 -6.93
CA LYS A 279 -12.78 -4.50 -7.28
C LYS A 279 -13.70 -5.17 -6.27
N ARG A 280 -13.46 -6.45 -6.01
CA ARG A 280 -14.25 -7.25 -5.04
C ARG A 280 -14.14 -6.68 -3.63
N PHE A 281 -12.98 -6.15 -3.26
CA PHE A 281 -12.81 -5.45 -1.99
C PHE A 281 -13.70 -4.20 -1.95
N CYS A 282 -13.68 -3.36 -2.98
CA CYS A 282 -14.46 -2.13 -3.07
C CYS A 282 -15.96 -2.40 -3.00
N GLU A 283 -16.47 -3.35 -3.78
CA GLU A 283 -17.88 -3.78 -3.77
C GLU A 283 -18.31 -4.25 -2.38
N LYS A 284 -17.51 -5.13 -1.76
CA LYS A 284 -17.78 -5.65 -0.42
C LYS A 284 -17.78 -4.55 0.65
N HIS A 285 -16.93 -3.53 0.50
CA HIS A 285 -16.86 -2.39 1.41
C HIS A 285 -17.82 -1.26 1.02
N ARG A 286 -18.66 -1.45 -0.01
CA ARG A 286 -19.66 -0.49 -0.49
C ARG A 286 -19.06 0.87 -0.85
N LEU A 287 -17.90 0.86 -1.47
CA LEU A 287 -17.35 2.07 -2.09
C LEU A 287 -18.21 2.47 -3.29
N THR A 288 -18.21 3.77 -3.61
CA THR A 288 -18.95 4.26 -4.77
C THR A 288 -18.35 3.69 -6.06
N LYS A 289 -19.13 3.63 -7.15
CA LYS A 289 -18.62 3.20 -8.46
C LYS A 289 -17.44 4.08 -8.90
N LYS A 290 -17.56 5.40 -8.76
CA LYS A 290 -16.47 6.36 -9.07
C LYS A 290 -15.18 6.02 -8.30
N ASP A 291 -15.26 5.85 -6.98
CA ASP A 291 -14.08 5.54 -6.16
C ASP A 291 -13.50 4.16 -6.53
N THR A 292 -14.37 3.18 -6.81
CA THR A 292 -13.98 1.83 -7.21
C THR A 292 -13.21 1.84 -8.53
N ASP A 293 -13.73 2.53 -9.54
CA ASP A 293 -13.10 2.65 -10.86
C ASP A 293 -11.74 3.35 -10.78
N LEU A 294 -11.60 4.36 -9.91
CA LEU A 294 -10.33 5.03 -9.66
C LEU A 294 -9.31 4.12 -8.98
N ILE A 295 -9.71 3.38 -7.93
CA ILE A 295 -8.84 2.43 -7.23
C ILE A 295 -8.39 1.31 -8.18
N GLU A 296 -9.31 0.73 -8.96
CA GLU A 296 -8.99 -0.29 -9.96
C GLU A 296 -7.98 0.22 -10.99
N TRP A 297 -8.20 1.44 -11.49
CA TRP A 297 -7.30 2.07 -12.45
C TRP A 297 -5.91 2.32 -11.84
N LEU A 298 -5.83 2.76 -10.59
CA LEU A 298 -4.56 2.97 -9.89
C LEU A 298 -3.79 1.66 -9.71
N VAL A 299 -4.44 0.60 -9.23
CA VAL A 299 -3.81 -0.72 -9.08
C VAL A 299 -3.35 -1.28 -10.42
N LYS A 300 -4.13 -1.10 -11.49
CA LYS A 300 -3.75 -1.55 -12.84
C LYS A 300 -2.53 -0.79 -13.38
N ASN A 301 -2.44 0.51 -13.12
CA ASN A 301 -1.45 1.40 -13.74
C ASN A 301 -0.33 1.84 -12.80
N HIS A 302 -0.18 1.25 -11.61
CA HIS A 302 0.75 1.72 -10.58
C HIS A 302 2.22 1.81 -11.05
N LEU A 303 2.65 1.00 -12.02
CA LEU A 303 4.00 1.06 -12.61
C LEU A 303 4.13 2.03 -13.79
N LYS A 304 3.02 2.55 -14.34
CA LYS A 304 3.07 3.33 -15.58
C LYS A 304 3.90 4.59 -15.44
N MET A 305 3.74 5.30 -14.33
CA MET A 305 4.46 6.54 -14.11
C MET A 305 5.97 6.31 -13.95
N SER A 306 6.38 5.36 -13.11
CA SER A 306 7.80 5.05 -12.91
C SER A 306 8.48 4.51 -14.17
N ILE A 307 7.80 3.66 -14.95
CA ILE A 307 8.33 3.14 -16.22
C ILE A 307 8.49 4.29 -17.22
N THR A 308 7.46 5.12 -17.40
CA THR A 308 7.50 6.21 -18.40
C THR A 308 8.57 7.23 -18.04
N SER A 309 8.65 7.66 -16.77
CA SER A 309 9.61 8.69 -16.36
C SER A 309 11.06 8.21 -16.44
N GLN A 310 11.33 6.92 -16.26
CA GLN A 310 12.70 6.38 -16.16
C GLN A 310 13.20 5.71 -17.44
N LYS A 311 12.31 5.25 -18.32
CA LYS A 311 12.67 4.43 -19.49
C LYS A 311 12.26 5.02 -20.85
N GLU A 312 11.51 6.11 -20.86
CA GLU A 312 11.06 6.77 -22.09
C GLU A 312 11.62 8.18 -22.21
N ASP A 313 11.66 8.70 -23.45
CA ASP A 313 12.14 10.05 -23.73
C ASP A 313 11.02 11.07 -23.46
N LEU A 314 11.18 11.85 -22.39
CA LEU A 314 10.24 12.89 -21.97
C LEU A 314 10.34 14.17 -22.81
N SER A 315 11.35 14.31 -23.68
CA SER A 315 11.43 15.42 -24.64
C SER A 315 10.54 15.20 -25.86
N ASN A 316 10.21 13.93 -26.17
CA ASN A 316 9.33 13.57 -27.27
C ASN A 316 7.85 13.85 -26.92
N PRO A 317 7.16 14.76 -27.65
CA PRO A 317 5.76 15.07 -27.39
C PRO A 317 4.83 13.85 -27.51
N LYS A 318 5.19 12.85 -28.32
CA LYS A 318 4.40 11.62 -28.48
C LYS A 318 4.38 10.79 -27.20
N THR A 319 5.49 10.72 -26.48
CA THR A 319 5.58 10.07 -25.16
C THR A 319 4.59 10.70 -24.19
N ILE A 320 4.62 12.03 -24.09
CA ILE A 320 3.73 12.79 -23.21
C ILE A 320 2.26 12.59 -23.62
N ASN A 321 1.93 12.69 -24.91
CA ASN A 321 0.56 12.50 -25.38
C ASN A 321 0.02 11.10 -25.09
N ASN A 322 0.81 10.04 -25.35
CA ASN A 322 0.44 8.66 -25.05
C ASN A 322 0.22 8.45 -23.55
N PHE A 323 1.09 9.02 -22.71
CA PHE A 323 0.93 8.95 -21.26
C PHE A 323 -0.32 9.71 -20.82
N THR A 324 -0.53 10.94 -21.28
CA THR A 324 -1.72 11.75 -21.03
C THR A 324 -3.01 11.02 -21.38
N GLU A 325 -3.05 10.27 -22.49
CA GLU A 325 -4.21 9.46 -22.87
C GLU A 325 -4.51 8.34 -21.88
N ILE A 326 -3.48 7.66 -21.35
CA ILE A 326 -3.63 6.64 -20.32
C ILE A 326 -4.16 7.26 -19.01
N ILE A 327 -3.60 8.41 -18.62
CA ILE A 327 -3.97 9.15 -17.40
C ILE A 327 -5.41 9.69 -17.50
N GLY A 328 -5.74 10.34 -18.61
CA GLY A 328 -7.06 10.87 -18.95
C GLY A 328 -7.45 12.16 -18.21
N ASN A 329 -7.18 12.29 -16.90
CA ASN A 329 -7.52 13.48 -16.12
C ASN A 329 -6.57 13.76 -14.95
N GLU A 330 -6.62 14.98 -14.43
CA GLU A 330 -5.79 15.44 -13.31
C GLU A 330 -6.01 14.62 -12.03
N GLU A 331 -7.24 14.22 -11.71
CA GLU A 331 -7.52 13.41 -10.50
C GLU A 331 -6.69 12.11 -10.52
N ARG A 332 -6.69 11.39 -11.64
CA ARG A 332 -5.86 10.18 -11.82
C ARG A 332 -4.37 10.46 -11.75
N LEU A 333 -3.91 11.55 -12.37
CA LEU A 333 -2.52 11.98 -12.34
C LEU A 333 -2.05 12.17 -10.90
N ASN A 334 -2.85 12.89 -10.09
CA ASN A 334 -2.49 13.25 -8.72
C ASN A 334 -2.36 12.02 -7.82
N TYR A 335 -3.34 11.10 -7.88
CA TYR A 335 -3.26 9.86 -7.12
C TYR A 335 -2.11 8.96 -7.57
N LEU A 336 -1.88 8.83 -8.89
CA LEU A 336 -0.80 7.99 -9.41
C LEU A 336 0.57 8.53 -9.02
N TYR A 337 0.75 9.86 -9.05
CA TYR A 337 1.98 10.51 -8.61
C TYR A 337 2.29 10.17 -7.14
N CYS A 338 1.34 10.43 -6.24
CA CYS A 338 1.52 10.14 -4.81
C CYS A 338 1.77 8.66 -4.53
N LEU A 339 1.09 7.75 -5.24
CA LEU A 339 1.31 6.31 -5.14
C LEU A 339 2.74 5.93 -5.58
N THR A 340 3.18 6.46 -6.72
CA THR A 340 4.50 6.18 -7.32
C THR A 340 5.63 6.63 -6.41
N VAL A 341 5.55 7.86 -5.88
CA VAL A 341 6.55 8.38 -4.94
C VAL A 341 6.62 7.53 -3.67
N ALA A 342 5.47 7.16 -3.10
CA ALA A 342 5.42 6.33 -1.91
C ALA A 342 5.98 4.92 -2.15
N ASP A 343 5.75 4.35 -3.33
CA ASP A 343 6.19 3.02 -3.75
C ASP A 343 7.70 2.96 -4.00
N ILE A 344 8.24 3.85 -4.83
CA ILE A 344 9.69 3.95 -5.08
C ILE A 344 10.43 4.12 -3.74
N SER A 345 9.92 5.00 -2.89
CA SER A 345 10.51 5.26 -1.56
C SER A 345 10.40 4.10 -0.57
N ALA A 346 9.60 3.06 -0.88
CA ALA A 346 9.45 1.87 -0.05
C ALA A 346 10.36 0.70 -0.47
N THR A 347 10.88 0.71 -1.69
CA THR A 347 11.72 -0.38 -2.23
C THR A 347 13.13 -0.40 -1.63
N ASN A 348 13.87 0.71 -1.72
CA ASN A 348 15.20 0.88 -1.12
C ASN A 348 15.43 2.37 -0.79
N PRO A 349 15.87 2.72 0.44
CA PRO A 349 16.15 4.11 0.82
C PRO A 349 17.11 4.85 -0.12
N ASN A 350 18.01 4.15 -0.80
CA ASN A 350 18.99 4.74 -1.71
C ASN A 350 18.48 4.93 -3.14
N LEU A 351 17.29 4.40 -3.48
CA LEU A 351 16.73 4.55 -4.83
C LEU A 351 16.13 5.93 -5.06
N TRP A 352 15.68 6.63 -4.01
CA TRP A 352 15.20 8.00 -4.19
C TRP A 352 16.36 8.99 -4.21
N ASN A 353 16.45 9.79 -5.27
CA ASN A 353 17.44 10.86 -5.43
C ASN A 353 16.83 12.02 -6.24
N SER A 354 17.55 13.15 -6.29
CA SER A 354 17.10 14.38 -6.98
C SER A 354 16.82 14.17 -8.47
N TRP A 355 17.50 13.23 -9.12
CA TRP A 355 17.28 12.89 -10.52
C TRP A 355 15.97 12.12 -10.75
N ASN A 356 15.67 11.12 -9.91
CA ASN A 356 14.39 10.42 -9.97
C ASN A 356 13.22 11.36 -9.69
N GLU A 357 13.39 12.28 -8.75
CA GLU A 357 12.40 13.33 -8.47
C GLU A 357 12.18 14.24 -9.68
N SER A 358 13.25 14.72 -10.32
CA SER A 358 13.13 15.65 -11.46
C SER A 358 12.40 15.02 -12.64
N LEU A 359 12.66 13.75 -12.95
CA LEU A 359 11.97 13.02 -14.01
C LEU A 359 10.47 12.81 -13.73
N LEU A 360 10.13 12.48 -12.49
CA LEU A 360 8.72 12.33 -12.09
C LEU A 360 7.98 13.67 -12.15
N ASN A 361 8.60 14.74 -11.67
CA ASN A 361 8.06 16.09 -11.74
C ASN A 361 7.90 16.56 -13.19
N ASP A 362 8.91 16.37 -14.03
CA ASP A 362 8.87 16.76 -15.46
C ASP A 362 7.72 16.05 -16.19
N LEU A 363 7.61 14.73 -16.04
CA LEU A 363 6.48 13.97 -16.60
C LEU A 363 5.14 14.48 -16.06
N TYR A 364 5.03 14.73 -14.75
CA TYR A 364 3.80 15.24 -14.15
C TYR A 364 3.37 16.58 -14.77
N PHE A 365 4.26 17.59 -14.79
CA PHE A 365 3.90 18.93 -15.24
C PHE A 365 3.64 18.99 -16.75
N LYS A 366 4.41 18.26 -17.56
CA LYS A 366 4.13 18.12 -18.99
C LYS A 366 2.77 17.50 -19.23
N THR A 367 2.45 16.42 -18.51
CA THR A 367 1.14 15.75 -18.61
C THR A 367 0.00 16.67 -18.20
N LEU A 368 0.15 17.39 -17.08
CA LEU A 368 -0.85 18.34 -16.58
C LEU A 368 -1.11 19.46 -17.59
N ASN A 369 -0.05 20.03 -18.16
CA ASN A 369 -0.17 21.07 -19.20
C ASN A 369 -0.92 20.55 -20.42
N THR A 370 -0.62 19.33 -20.89
CA THR A 370 -1.35 18.71 -22.01
C THR A 370 -2.83 18.45 -21.67
N ILE A 371 -3.15 18.03 -20.44
CA ILE A 371 -4.54 17.85 -19.99
C ILE A 371 -5.30 19.19 -20.04
N ASN A 372 -4.71 20.23 -19.48
CA ASN A 372 -5.30 21.57 -19.44
C ASN A 372 -5.50 22.13 -20.85
N PHE A 373 -4.48 22.03 -21.70
CA PHE A 373 -4.56 22.47 -23.10
C PHE A 373 -5.66 21.74 -23.87
N LYS A 374 -5.80 20.41 -23.70
CA LYS A 374 -6.88 19.65 -24.33
C LYS A 374 -8.24 20.14 -23.84
N GLN A 375 -8.42 20.35 -22.54
CA GLN A 375 -9.68 20.87 -21.98
C GLN A 375 -10.04 22.28 -22.49
N GLU A 376 -9.06 23.18 -22.63
CA GLU A 376 -9.27 24.51 -23.20
C GLU A 376 -9.59 24.45 -24.70
N SER A 377 -8.91 23.58 -25.44
CA SER A 377 -9.19 23.34 -26.86
C SER A 377 -10.61 22.80 -27.10
N PHE A 378 -11.14 21.99 -26.18
CA PHE A 378 -12.54 21.54 -26.24
C PHE A 378 -13.56 22.63 -25.85
N LYS A 379 -13.16 23.65 -25.07
CA LYS A 379 -14.03 24.80 -24.72
C LYS A 379 -14.15 25.83 -25.83
N PHE A 380 -13.17 25.89 -26.73
CA PHE A 380 -13.19 26.74 -27.91
C PHE A 380 -13.19 25.87 -29.16
N SER A 381 -14.37 25.44 -29.61
CA SER A 381 -14.45 24.70 -30.87
C SER A 381 -14.03 25.60 -32.03
N LYS A 382 -13.40 25.03 -33.07
CA LYS A 382 -13.10 25.74 -34.33
C LYS A 382 -14.33 26.48 -34.87
N ASN A 383 -15.51 25.87 -34.74
CA ASN A 383 -16.79 26.46 -35.15
C ASN A 383 -17.20 27.69 -34.32
N GLU A 384 -16.89 27.74 -33.02
CA GLU A 384 -17.15 28.92 -32.19
C GLU A 384 -16.14 30.02 -32.46
N ALA A 385 -14.87 29.68 -32.66
CA ALA A 385 -13.84 30.63 -33.08
C ALA A 385 -14.17 31.23 -34.46
N GLU A 386 -14.61 30.40 -35.42
CA GLU A 386 -15.05 30.84 -36.76
C GLU A 386 -16.35 31.64 -36.72
N LYS A 387 -17.32 31.28 -35.86
CA LYS A 387 -18.53 32.09 -35.64
C LYS A 387 -18.20 33.44 -35.02
N GLN A 388 -17.35 33.48 -33.99
CA GLN A 388 -16.92 34.74 -33.38
C GLN A 388 -16.15 35.59 -34.39
N PHE A 389 -15.23 35.00 -35.15
CA PHE A 389 -14.51 35.68 -36.23
C PHE A 389 -15.46 36.25 -37.29
N SER A 390 -16.43 35.45 -37.74
CA SER A 390 -17.43 35.87 -38.74
C SER A 390 -18.38 36.95 -38.22
N SER A 391 -18.58 37.04 -36.90
CA SER A 391 -19.42 38.07 -36.26
C SER A 391 -18.73 39.43 -36.05
N LYS A 392 -17.41 39.53 -36.32
CA LYS A 392 -16.65 40.79 -36.21
C LYS A 392 -16.77 41.65 -37.48
N THR A 393 -16.46 42.94 -37.36
CA THR A 393 -16.45 43.84 -38.52
C THR A 393 -15.38 43.44 -39.54
N LYS A 394 -15.57 43.77 -40.83
CA LYS A 394 -14.60 43.49 -41.90
C LYS A 394 -13.19 44.03 -41.59
N SER A 395 -13.11 45.18 -40.92
CA SER A 395 -11.84 45.79 -40.49
C SER A 395 -11.11 44.92 -39.45
N ASP A 396 -11.84 44.41 -38.47
CA ASP A 396 -11.28 43.56 -37.41
C ASP A 396 -10.89 42.17 -37.94
N GLN A 397 -11.67 41.62 -38.87
CA GLN A 397 -11.34 40.36 -39.54
C GLN A 397 -10.04 40.44 -40.32
N LEU A 398 -9.77 41.57 -40.99
CA LEU A 398 -8.53 41.81 -41.71
C LEU A 398 -7.33 41.91 -40.76
N LYS A 399 -7.45 42.64 -39.65
CA LYS A 399 -6.41 42.73 -38.62
C LYS A 399 -6.08 41.37 -38.01
N VAL A 400 -7.09 40.57 -37.68
CA VAL A 400 -6.89 39.22 -37.14
C VAL A 400 -6.22 38.29 -38.17
N ARG A 401 -6.60 38.38 -39.45
CA ARG A 401 -5.93 37.63 -40.53
C ARG A 401 -4.47 38.05 -40.74
N GLU A 402 -4.19 39.34 -40.57
CA GLU A 402 -2.83 39.87 -40.66
C GLU A 402 -1.97 39.40 -39.48
N LEU A 403 -2.52 39.43 -38.26
CA LEU A 403 -1.88 38.86 -37.08
C LEU A 403 -1.64 37.35 -37.22
N TRP A 404 -2.59 36.61 -37.80
CA TRP A 404 -2.44 35.17 -38.04
C TRP A 404 -1.31 34.82 -39.01
N LYS A 405 -0.98 35.69 -39.97
CA LYS A 405 0.17 35.47 -40.87
C LYS A 405 1.51 35.48 -40.12
N ASN A 406 1.57 36.10 -38.94
CA ASN A 406 2.78 36.22 -38.14
C ASN A 406 2.99 35.02 -37.19
N PHE A 407 2.04 34.10 -37.08
CA PHE A 407 2.18 32.88 -36.29
C PHE A 407 2.64 31.71 -37.17
N TYR A 408 3.65 30.96 -36.70
CA TYR A 408 4.15 29.79 -37.43
C TYR A 408 3.06 28.72 -37.59
N PRO A 409 2.99 28.03 -38.76
CA PRO A 409 2.03 26.94 -38.98
C PRO A 409 2.08 25.81 -37.93
N SER A 410 3.23 25.66 -37.25
CA SER A 410 3.44 24.68 -36.17
C SER A 410 2.58 24.94 -34.93
N ILE A 411 2.16 26.18 -34.67
CA ILE A 411 1.28 26.53 -33.54
C ILE A 411 -0.14 25.98 -33.75
N PHE A 412 -0.59 25.88 -35.00
CA PHE A 412 -1.92 25.41 -35.37
C PHE A 412 -2.00 23.91 -35.68
N LYS A 413 -0.86 23.21 -35.81
CA LYS A 413 -0.83 21.75 -36.04
C LYS A 413 -1.44 20.93 -34.89
N VAL A 414 -1.56 21.50 -33.68
CA VAL A 414 -2.27 20.85 -32.56
C VAL A 414 -3.79 21.05 -32.64
N ILE A 415 -4.26 22.05 -33.38
CA ILE A 415 -5.69 22.40 -33.53
C ILE A 415 -6.34 21.68 -34.74
N LEU A 416 -5.55 21.07 -35.62
CA LEU A 416 -6.02 20.49 -36.89
C LEU A 416 -5.75 18.98 -37.01
N LEU A 417 -6.19 18.19 -36.04
CA LEU A 417 -6.36 16.76 -36.25
C LEU A 417 -7.84 16.40 -36.26
N GLU A 418 -8.31 16.21 -37.50
CA GLU A 418 -9.59 15.70 -38.02
C GLU A 418 -10.88 16.50 -37.74
#